data_AF-S4NR15-F1
#
_entry.id   AF-S4NR15-F1
#
_cell.length_a   1.000
_cell.length_b   1.000
_cell.length_c   1.000
_cell.angle_alpha   90.00
_cell.angle_beta   90.00
_cell.angle_gamma   90.00
#
_symmetry.space_group_name_H-M   'P 1'
#
loop_
_entity.id
_entity.type
_entity.pdbx_description
1 polymer ?
#
loop_
_entity_poly.entity_id
_entity_poly.type
_entity_poly.pdbx_seq_one_letter_code
_entity_poly.pdbx_strand_id
1 'polypeptide(L)'
;NNKVLSDFETILRTQWSYIAQLKLNNIDVEDAGNYTCYGYKMGNSEENQTVFVTVAEKKAPNVTILASESNEEVNPYQPLRLTCQASGVPP
;
A
#
# COMPACT_ATOMS: atom_id res chain seq x y z
N ASN A 1 -10.63 -1.60 17.15
CA ASN A 1 -11.84 -2.09 16.45
C ASN A 1 -11.89 -3.62 16.40
N ASN A 2 -13.00 -4.28 16.75
CA ASN A 2 -13.15 -5.75 16.67
C ASN A 2 -13.71 -6.16 15.31
N LYS A 3 -12.93 -6.02 14.23
CA LYS A 3 -13.32 -6.54 12.90
C LYS A 3 -13.06 -8.05 12.87
N VAL A 4 -14.08 -8.83 12.56
CA VAL A 4 -13.93 -10.28 12.34
C VAL A 4 -13.55 -10.49 10.88
N LEU A 5 -12.31 -10.92 10.61
CA LEU A 5 -11.78 -10.99 9.24
C LEU A 5 -12.54 -11.97 8.33
N SER A 6 -13.15 -13.01 8.90
CA SER A 6 -13.96 -13.98 8.14
C SER A 6 -15.16 -13.35 7.44
N ASP A 7 -15.66 -12.21 7.94
CA ASP A 7 -16.80 -11.51 7.33
C ASP A 7 -16.41 -10.84 5.98
N PHE A 8 -15.11 -10.68 5.74
CA PHE A 8 -14.54 -10.02 4.56
C PHE A 8 -13.77 -10.99 3.66
N GLU A 9 -13.80 -12.28 3.99
CA GLU A 9 -13.15 -13.34 3.26
C GLU A 9 -14.07 -13.91 2.17
N THR A 10 -13.50 -14.19 1.01
CA THR A 10 -14.17 -14.91 -0.08
C THR A 10 -13.33 -16.13 -0.44
N ILE A 11 -13.96 -17.30 -0.41
CA ILE A 11 -13.34 -18.56 -0.83
C ILE A 11 -13.69 -18.85 -2.29
N LEU A 12 -12.67 -18.92 -3.14
CA LEU A 12 -12.79 -19.29 -4.55
C LEU A 12 -12.30 -20.73 -4.73
N ARG A 13 -13.17 -21.59 -5.26
CA ARG A 13 -12.81 -22.95 -5.61
C ARG A 13 -12.36 -23.00 -7.07
N THR A 14 -11.16 -23.53 -7.29
CA THR A 14 -10.63 -23.82 -8.63
C THR A 14 -10.66 -25.33 -8.87
N GLN A 15 -10.31 -25.76 -10.09
CA GLN A 15 -10.19 -27.18 -10.42
C GLN A 15 -9.07 -27.90 -9.64
N TRP A 16 -8.10 -27.16 -9.06
CA TRP A 16 -6.91 -27.74 -8.41
C TRP A 16 -6.74 -27.37 -6.93
N SER A 17 -7.38 -26.29 -6.46
CA SER A 17 -7.18 -25.76 -5.10
C SER A 17 -8.30 -24.81 -4.65
N TYR A 18 -8.26 -24.40 -3.39
CA TYR A 18 -9.03 -23.29 -2.82
C TYR A 18 -8.15 -22.05 -2.69
N ILE A 19 -8.74 -20.89 -2.95
CA ILE A 19 -8.10 -19.59 -2.79
C ILE A 19 -8.95 -18.79 -1.79
N ALA A 20 -8.33 -18.38 -0.69
CA ALA A 20 -8.90 -17.42 0.25
C ALA A 20 -8.49 -16.00 -0.17
N GLN A 21 -9.48 -15.12 -0.34
CA GLN A 21 -9.26 -13.71 -0.63
C GLN A 21 -9.88 -12.85 0.48
N LEU A 22 -9.04 -12.07 1.17
CA LEU A 22 -9.49 -11.08 2.15
C LEU A 22 -9.62 -9.71 1.47
N LYS A 23 -10.80 -9.08 1.55
CA LYS A 23 -11.04 -7.74 1.01
C LYS A 23 -11.61 -6.80 2.06
N LEU A 24 -10.74 -5.97 2.63
CA LEU A 24 -11.13 -4.91 3.55
C LEU A 24 -11.49 -3.64 2.77
N ASN A 25 -12.70 -3.12 2.97
CA ASN A 25 -13.13 -1.83 2.43
C ASN A 25 -13.03 -0.77 3.52
N ASN A 26 -12.73 0.49 3.15
CA ASN A 26 -12.59 1.62 4.08
C ASN A 26 -11.62 1.31 5.24
N ILE A 27 -10.36 1.07 4.88
CA ILE A 27 -9.29 0.80 5.84
C ILE A 27 -8.93 2.05 6.66
N ASP A 28 -8.52 1.83 7.90
CA ASP A 28 -7.98 2.82 8.82
C ASP A 28 -6.56 2.42 9.26
N VAL A 29 -5.79 3.35 9.83
CA VAL A 29 -4.43 3.10 10.35
C VAL A 29 -4.40 1.98 11.38
N GLU A 30 -5.49 1.76 12.12
CA GLU A 30 -5.66 0.63 13.06
C GLU A 30 -5.72 -0.74 12.37
N ASP A 31 -6.00 -0.80 11.06
CA ASP A 31 -6.01 -2.05 10.29
C ASP A 31 -4.59 -2.47 9.87
N ALA A 32 -3.56 -1.67 10.15
CA ALA A 32 -2.18 -2.04 9.91
C ALA A 32 -1.74 -3.18 10.85
N GLY A 33 -1.00 -4.15 10.31
CA GLY A 33 -0.54 -5.28 11.10
C GLY A 33 -0.23 -6.53 10.29
N ASN A 34 -0.03 -7.64 11.00
CA ASN A 34 0.20 -8.94 10.41
C ASN A 34 -1.11 -9.61 10.00
N TYR A 35 -1.21 -10.00 8.74
CA TYR A 35 -2.28 -10.82 8.20
C TYR A 35 -1.71 -12.18 7.83
N THR A 36 -2.26 -13.25 8.41
CA THR A 36 -1.84 -14.62 8.14
C THR A 36 -2.91 -15.35 7.34
N CYS A 37 -2.52 -15.91 6.21
CA CYS A 37 -3.34 -16.83 5.44
C CYS A 37 -3.03 -18.26 5.90
N TYR A 38 -4.07 -19.06 6.13
CA TYR A 38 -3.97 -20.45 6.54
C TYR A 38 -4.52 -21.36 5.43
N GLY A 39 -3.69 -22.26 4.93
CA GLY A 39 -4.03 -23.27 3.94
C GLY A 39 -4.01 -24.67 4.56
N TYR A 40 -5.07 -25.44 4.33
CA TYR A 40 -5.19 -26.81 4.82
C TYR A 40 -5.16 -27.79 3.65
N LYS A 41 -4.25 -28.76 3.69
CA LYS A 41 -4.16 -29.84 2.70
C LYS A 41 -4.96 -31.06 3.17
N MET A 42 -5.30 -31.93 2.23
CA MET A 42 -5.91 -33.23 2.57
C MET A 42 -4.96 -34.02 3.48
N GLY A 43 -5.45 -34.48 4.63
CA GLY A 43 -4.63 -35.13 5.66
C GLY A 43 -4.22 -34.25 6.85
N ASN A 44 -4.90 -33.11 7.07
CA ASN A 44 -4.72 -32.22 8.23
C ASN A 44 -3.33 -31.58 8.34
N SER A 45 -2.60 -31.43 7.24
CA SER A 45 -1.40 -30.59 7.23
C SER A 45 -1.80 -29.13 6.99
N GLU A 46 -1.28 -28.25 7.84
CA GLU A 46 -1.47 -26.81 7.79
C GLU A 46 -0.21 -26.15 7.23
N GLU A 47 -0.41 -25.19 6.33
CA GLU A 47 0.62 -24.29 5.84
C GLU A 47 0.12 -22.86 6.01
N ASN A 48 0.98 -21.94 6.44
CA ASN A 48 0.59 -20.56 6.64
C ASN A 48 1.62 -19.59 6.07
N GLN A 49 1.13 -18.41 5.70
CA GLN A 49 1.96 -17.32 5.20
C GLN A 49 1.47 -16.01 5.80
N THR A 50 2.38 -15.27 6.43
CA THR A 50 2.09 -13.98 7.05
C THR A 50 2.68 -12.84 6.21
N VAL A 51 1.90 -11.77 6.05
CA VAL A 51 2.33 -10.52 5.44
C VAL A 51 2.06 -9.35 6.40
N PHE A 52 2.97 -8.38 6.47
CA PHE A 52 2.74 -7.15 7.22
C PHE A 52 2.13 -6.09 6.30
N VAL A 53 0.92 -5.66 6.60
CA VAL A 53 0.19 -4.62 5.88
C VAL A 53 0.41 -3.28 6.58
N THR A 54 0.95 -2.31 5.85
CA THR A 54 1.05 -0.92 6.31
C THR A 54 -0.18 -0.14 5.85
N VAL A 55 -0.70 0.70 6.75
CA VAL A 55 -1.74 1.68 6.43
C VAL A 55 -1.24 3.04 6.93
N ALA A 56 -1.37 4.05 6.09
CA ALA A 56 -0.97 5.42 6.41
C ALA A 56 -2.14 6.37 6.13
N GLU A 57 -2.24 7.42 6.94
CA GLU A 57 -3.18 8.49 6.69
C GLU A 57 -2.89 9.16 5.34
N LYS A 58 -3.96 9.54 4.64
CA LYS A 58 -3.83 10.29 3.40
C LYS A 58 -3.26 11.66 3.70
N LYS A 59 -2.21 12.03 2.98
CA LYS A 59 -1.57 13.33 3.10
C LYS A 59 -1.64 14.03 1.75
N ALA A 60 -2.26 15.20 1.72
CA ALA A 60 -2.26 16.05 0.53
C ALA A 60 -0.82 16.37 0.10
N PRO A 61 -0.54 16.46 -1.22
CA PRO A 61 0.77 16.85 -1.70
C PRO A 61 1.19 18.20 -1.10
N ASN A 62 2.35 18.23 -0.47
CA ASN A 62 2.98 19.45 0.02
C ASN A 62 4.23 19.72 -0.81
N VAL A 63 4.27 20.88 -1.46
CA VAL A 63 5.43 21.34 -2.22
C VAL A 63 6.39 22.03 -1.25
N THR A 64 7.60 21.52 -1.18
CA THR A 64 8.67 22.11 -0.39
C THR A 64 9.34 23.18 -1.25
N ILE A 65 9.12 24.44 -0.89
CA ILE A 65 9.85 25.58 -1.44
C ILE A 65 11.25 25.56 -0.84
N LEU A 66 12.27 25.42 -1.68
CA LEU A 66 13.66 25.40 -1.23
C LEU A 66 14.17 26.84 -1.07
N ALA A 67 14.97 27.08 -0.03
CA ALA A 67 15.57 28.40 0.21
C ALA A 67 16.51 28.87 -0.93
N SER A 68 16.90 27.95 -1.83
CA SER A 68 17.72 28.21 -3.00
C SER A 68 16.90 28.43 -4.27
N GLU A 69 15.59 28.65 -4.20
CA GLU A 69 14.82 29.05 -5.38
C GLU A 69 15.29 30.43 -5.86
N SER A 70 15.88 30.45 -7.05
CA SER A 70 16.35 31.65 -7.75
C SER A 70 15.73 31.74 -9.13
N ASN A 71 15.60 32.96 -9.65
CA ASN A 71 15.34 33.16 -11.06
C ASN A 71 16.59 32.75 -11.84
N GLU A 72 16.41 31.90 -12.85
CA GLU A 72 17.49 31.44 -13.73
C GLU A 72 17.34 32.10 -15.11
N GLU A 73 18.36 32.85 -15.52
CA GLU A 73 18.49 33.37 -16.88
C GLU A 73 19.43 32.47 -17.68
N VAL A 74 18.99 32.06 -18.88
CA VAL A 74 19.77 31.17 -19.75
C VAL A 74 19.85 31.73 -21.17
N ASN A 75 20.96 31.46 -21.83
CA ASN A 75 21.16 31.84 -23.22
C ASN A 75 20.42 30.88 -24.17
N PRO A 76 20.13 31.31 -25.42
CA PRO A 76 19.64 30.40 -26.45
C PRO A 76 20.53 29.17 -26.57
N TYR A 77 19.91 27.99 -26.70
CA TYR A 77 20.55 26.68 -26.80
C TYR A 77 21.28 26.18 -25.54
N GLN A 78 21.20 26.89 -24.41
CA GLN A 78 21.70 26.41 -23.13
C GLN A 78 20.67 25.48 -22.45
N PRO A 79 21.07 24.26 -22.04
CA PRO A 79 20.17 23.37 -21.30
C PRO A 79 19.94 23.87 -19.87
N LEU A 80 18.68 23.91 -19.45
CA LEU A 80 18.25 24.27 -18.10
C LEU A 80 17.58 23.07 -17.43
N ARG A 81 17.88 22.83 -16.15
CA ARG A 81 17.21 21.81 -15.34
C ARG A 81 16.60 22.47 -14.09
N LEU A 82 15.28 22.49 -14.04
CA LEU A 82 14.53 22.93 -12.87
C LEU A 82 14.25 21.74 -11.94
N THR A 83 14.23 21.98 -10.64
CA THR A 83 13.90 20.98 -9.62
C THR A 83 12.70 21.45 -8.80
N CYS A 84 11.84 20.51 -8.45
CA CYS A 84 10.72 20.73 -7.53
C CYS A 84 10.68 19.54 -6.57
N GLN A 85 10.51 19.82 -5.29
CA GLN A 85 10.36 18.79 -4.27
C GLN A 85 8.95 18.82 -3.73
N ALA A 86 8.23 17.70 -3.82
CA ALA A 86 6.90 17.54 -3.24
C ALA A 86 6.82 16.22 -2.47
N SER A 87 5.95 16.16 -1.45
CA SER A 87 5.67 14.94 -0.69
C SER A 87 4.18 14.75 -0.48
N GLY A 88 3.68 13.53 -0.65
CA GLY A 88 2.28 13.17 -0.46
C GLY A 88 2.13 11.71 -0.03
N VAL A 89 0.94 11.34 0.43
CA VAL A 89 0.57 9.95 0.69
C VAL A 89 -0.83 9.71 0.10
N PRO A 90 -0.98 8.86 -0.94
CA PRO A 90 0.07 8.11 -1.63
C PRO A 90 1.09 9.02 -2.36
N PRO A 91 2.30 8.52 -2.66
CA PRO A 91 3.32 9.25 -3.39
C PRO A 91 2.92 9.58 -4.83
#